data_AF-A0A349VJB0-F1
#
_entry.id   AF-A0A349VJB0-F1
#
_cell.length_a   1.000
_cell.length_b   1.000
_cell.length_c   1.000
_cell.angle_alpha   90.00
_cell.angle_beta   90.00
_cell.angle_gamma   90.00
#
_symmetry.space_group_name_H-M   'P 1'
#
loop_
_entity.id
_entity.type
_entity.pdbx_description
1 polymer ?
#
loop_
_entity_poly.entity_id
_entity_poly.type
_entity_poly.pdbx_seq_one_letter_code
_entity_poly.pdbx_strand_id
1 'polypeptide(L)'
;YMKDVAALCERVVVVTHGSILYDGSLEQIVDRFTTHKVVTLDLENPPAAGEMERFGFSCEVHGPRVSLRIDRSRIADVLPKLLASQPVRDVSVE
;
A
#
# COMPACT_ATOMS: atom_id res chain seq x y z
N TYR A 1 -14.15 5.72 -2.74
CA TYR A 1 -15.10 6.42 -1.85
C TYR A 1 -14.75 6.13 -0.38
N MET A 2 -13.67 6.75 0.12
CA MET A 2 -13.23 6.72 1.54
C MET A 2 -12.38 7.95 1.87
N LYS A 3 -11.81 8.62 0.85
CA LYS A 3 -11.09 9.90 0.98
C LYS A 3 -11.92 11.04 1.57
N ASP A 4 -13.23 11.11 1.29
CA ASP A 4 -14.06 12.25 1.72
C ASP A 4 -14.41 12.21 3.23
N VAL A 5 -14.51 11.02 3.83
CA VAL A 5 -14.72 10.87 5.28
C VAL A 5 -13.42 11.16 6.04
N ALA A 6 -12.26 10.98 5.38
CA ALA A 6 -10.96 11.19 6.00
C ALA A 6 -10.57 12.65 6.20
N ALA A 7 -11.13 13.54 5.39
CA ALA A 7 -10.84 14.97 5.46
C ALA A 7 -11.53 15.70 6.62
N LEU A 8 -12.47 15.06 7.33
CA LEU A 8 -13.40 15.74 8.25
C LEU A 8 -13.35 15.27 9.71
N CYS A 9 -12.59 14.23 10.05
CA CYS A 9 -12.61 13.65 11.40
C CYS A 9 -11.21 13.61 12.04
N GLU A 10 -10.97 14.52 12.98
CA GLU A 10 -9.75 14.54 13.80
C GLU A 10 -9.67 13.33 14.77
N ARG A 11 -10.83 12.73 15.10
CA ARG A 11 -10.96 11.60 16.05
C ARG A 11 -12.03 10.62 15.57
N VAL A 12 -11.74 9.34 15.69
CA VAL A 12 -12.56 8.19 15.32
C VAL A 12 -12.70 7.27 16.52
N VAL A 13 -13.95 6.92 16.83
CA VAL A 13 -14.27 5.95 17.89
C VAL A 13 -14.97 4.76 17.24
N VAL A 14 -14.43 3.55 17.42
CA VAL A 14 -15.07 2.30 16.99
C VAL A 14 -15.64 1.61 18.22
N VAL A 15 -16.95 1.37 18.20
CA VAL A 15 -17.69 0.69 19.27
C VAL A 15 -18.25 -0.62 18.73
N THR A 16 -18.01 -1.72 19.44
CA THR A 16 -18.61 -3.03 19.15
C THR A 16 -19.08 -3.68 20.45
N HIS A 17 -20.25 -4.34 20.43
CA HIS A 17 -20.84 -5.00 21.59
C HIS A 17 -20.86 -4.15 22.89
N GLY A 18 -21.11 -2.85 22.77
CA GLY A 18 -21.15 -1.92 23.91
C GLY A 18 -19.78 -1.56 24.49
N SER A 19 -18.69 -1.91 23.82
CA SER A 19 -17.31 -1.60 24.23
C SER A 19 -16.61 -0.76 23.17
N ILE A 20 -15.80 0.20 23.62
CA ILE A 20 -14.91 0.98 22.75
C ILE A 20 -13.73 0.09 22.36
N LEU A 21 -13.67 -0.30 21.09
CA LEU A 21 -12.59 -1.07 20.50
C LEU A 21 -11.40 -0.18 20.10
N TYR A 22 -11.69 1.07 19.73
CA TYR A 22 -10.70 2.04 19.32
C TYR A 22 -11.20 3.46 19.56
N ASP A 23 -10.33 4.36 19.98
CA ASP A 23 -10.58 5.79 20.17
C ASP A 23 -9.27 6.54 19.88
N GLY A 24 -9.16 7.17 18.70
CA GLY A 24 -7.92 7.77 18.22
C GLY A 24 -8.09 8.43 16.85
N SER A 25 -7.02 8.83 16.17
CA SER A 25 -7.16 9.49 14.87
C SER A 25 -7.59 8.52 13.77
N LEU A 26 -8.17 9.03 12.69
CA LEU A 26 -8.48 8.20 11.52
C LEU A 26 -7.19 7.66 10.86
N GLU A 27 -6.11 8.43 10.84
CA GLU A 27 -4.84 7.97 10.28
C GLU A 27 -4.34 6.72 11.01
N GLN A 28 -4.35 6.73 12.34
CA GLN A 28 -3.92 5.61 13.17
C GLN A 28 -4.82 4.37 13.01
N ILE A 29 -6.13 4.56 12.85
CA ILE A 29 -7.04 3.43 12.65
C ILE A 29 -6.86 2.82 11.26
N VAL A 30 -6.74 3.65 10.22
CA VAL A 30 -6.46 3.19 8.86
C VAL A 30 -5.11 2.47 8.80
N ASP A 31 -4.09 2.99 9.47
CA ASP A 31 -2.77 2.36 9.58
C ASP A 31 -2.83 0.99 10.27
N ARG A 32 -3.64 0.89 11.33
CA ARG A 32 -3.84 -0.35 12.11
C ARG A 32 -4.63 -1.42 11.36
N PHE A 33 -5.55 -1.04 10.47
CA PHE A 33 -6.39 -1.99 9.73
C PHE A 33 -5.92 -2.24 8.29
N THR A 34 -5.06 -1.39 7.71
CA THR A 34 -4.46 -1.70 6.41
C THR A 34 -3.27 -2.65 6.59
N THR A 35 -3.47 -3.91 6.26
CA THR A 35 -2.44 -4.97 6.36
C THR A 35 -1.35 -4.85 5.29
N HIS A 36 -1.51 -3.94 4.33
CA HIS A 36 -0.66 -3.82 3.16
C HIS A 36 -0.32 -2.35 2.85
N LYS A 37 0.82 -2.16 2.20
CA LYS A 37 1.24 -0.92 1.54
C LYS A 37 0.98 -1.03 0.04
N VAL A 38 0.65 0.09 -0.58
CA VAL A 38 0.59 0.20 -2.05
C VAL A 38 1.93 0.75 -2.51
N VAL A 39 2.63 -0.01 -3.36
CA VAL A 39 3.89 0.40 -3.97
C VAL A 39 3.64 0.65 -5.44
N THR A 40 3.82 1.90 -5.88
CA THR A 40 3.75 2.28 -7.29
C THR A 40 5.15 2.52 -7.82
N LEU A 41 5.45 1.95 -8.98
CA LEU A 41 6.74 2.05 -9.65
C LEU A 41 6.55 2.64 -11.04
N ASP A 42 7.41 3.57 -11.41
CA ASP A 42 7.62 3.97 -12.80
C ASP A 42 8.92 3.34 -13.27
N LEU A 43 8.85 2.43 -14.24
CA LEU A 43 9.99 1.70 -14.77
C LEU A 43 10.54 2.34 -16.04
N GLU A 44 11.79 2.06 -16.37
CA GLU A 44 12.34 2.51 -17.66
C GLU A 44 11.63 1.86 -18.85
N ASN A 45 11.25 0.60 -18.69
CA ASN A 45 10.53 -0.22 -19.67
C ASN A 45 9.42 -1.01 -18.97
N PRO A 46 8.35 -1.40 -19.69
CA PRO A 46 7.35 -2.32 -19.15
C PRO A 46 7.99 -3.59 -18.59
N PRO A 47 7.54 -4.08 -17.42
CA PRO A 47 8.10 -5.30 -16.83
C PRO A 47 7.71 -6.52 -17.66
N ALA A 48 8.45 -7.62 -17.50
CA ALA A 48 8.01 -8.88 -18.10
C ALA A 48 6.71 -9.37 -17.45
N ALA A 49 5.89 -10.10 -18.21
CA ALA A 49 4.63 -10.64 -17.72
C ALA A 49 4.84 -11.54 -16.49
N GLY A 50 4.09 -11.30 -15.41
CA GLY A 50 4.19 -12.04 -14.15
C GLY A 50 5.44 -11.75 -13.33
N GLU A 51 6.35 -10.90 -13.79
CA GLU A 51 7.62 -10.65 -13.11
C GLU A 51 7.42 -9.98 -11.75
N MET A 52 6.42 -9.10 -11.68
CA MET A 52 6.11 -8.25 -10.52
C MET A 52 5.27 -8.97 -9.46
N GLU A 53 4.54 -10.03 -9.83
CA GLU A 53 3.65 -10.80 -8.94
C GLU A 53 4.41 -11.53 -7.82
N ARG A 54 5.72 -11.74 -7.96
CA ARG A 54 6.54 -12.35 -6.91
C ARG A 54 6.75 -11.44 -5.70
N PHE A 55 6.60 -10.13 -5.88
CA PHE A 55 6.91 -9.13 -4.85
C PHE A 55 5.67 -8.71 -4.05
N GLY A 56 4.48 -8.84 -4.64
CA GLY A 56 3.22 -8.47 -4.02
C GLY A 56 2.02 -9.05 -4.76
N PHE A 57 0.83 -8.81 -4.25
CA PHE A 57 -0.42 -9.24 -4.87
C PHE A 57 -1.19 -8.03 -5.41
N SER A 58 -2.24 -8.30 -6.19
CA SER A 58 -2.96 -7.32 -7.02
C SER A 58 -1.98 -6.43 -7.80
N CYS A 59 -1.33 -7.03 -8.79
CA CYS A 59 -0.42 -6.33 -9.70
C CYS A 59 -1.21 -5.70 -10.84
N GLU A 60 -1.22 -4.38 -10.90
CA GLU A 60 -1.74 -3.62 -12.04
C GLU A 60 -0.57 -3.10 -12.87
N VAL A 61 -0.57 -3.40 -14.17
CA VAL A 61 0.49 -2.98 -15.10
C VAL A 61 -0.12 -2.15 -16.21
N HIS A 62 0.35 -0.91 -16.33
CA HIS A 62 -0.03 0.04 -17.38
C HIS A 62 1.22 0.57 -18.06
N GLY A 63 1.69 -0.17 -19.07
CA GLY A 63 2.98 0.11 -19.72
C GLY A 63 4.13 0.02 -18.72
N PRO A 64 4.95 1.07 -18.53
CA PRO A 64 6.03 1.09 -17.56
C PRO A 64 5.57 1.29 -16.11
N ARG A 65 4.30 1.67 -15.89
CA ARG A 65 3.79 1.93 -14.54
C ARG A 65 3.20 0.67 -13.92
N VAL A 66 3.66 0.33 -12.73
CA VAL A 66 3.25 -0.86 -11.98
C VAL A 66 2.73 -0.47 -10.60
N SER A 67 1.62 -1.04 -10.16
CA SER A 67 1.12 -0.90 -8.79
C SER A 67 0.98 -2.28 -8.14
N LEU A 68 1.52 -2.43 -6.93
CA LEU A 68 1.55 -3.68 -6.17
C LEU A 68 1.07 -3.44 -4.75
N ARG A 69 0.36 -4.41 -4.17
CA ARG A 69 0.10 -4.46 -2.73
C ARG A 69 1.10 -5.39 -2.08
N ILE A 70 1.82 -4.87 -1.09
CA ILE A 70 2.85 -5.62 -0.36
C ILE A 70 2.47 -5.63 1.12
N ASP A 71 2.53 -6.80 1.76
CA ASP A 71 2.32 -6.92 3.21
C ASP A 71 3.24 -5.97 3.94
N ARG A 72 2.68 -5.21 4.90
CA ARG A 72 3.46 -4.25 5.70
C ARG A 72 4.67 -4.89 6.38
N SER A 73 4.54 -6.13 6.85
CA SER A 73 5.62 -6.88 7.49
C SER A 73 6.74 -7.27 6.54
N ARG A 74 6.48 -7.33 5.23
CA ARG A 74 7.45 -7.77 4.21
C ARG A 74 8.09 -6.62 3.46
N ILE A 75 7.58 -5.40 3.58
CA ILE A 75 8.03 -4.28 2.75
C ILE A 75 9.52 -4.00 2.89
N ALA A 76 10.06 -4.06 4.12
CA ALA A 76 11.48 -3.83 4.39
C ALA A 76 12.39 -4.85 3.69
N ASP A 77 11.92 -6.09 3.49
CA ASP A 77 12.68 -7.16 2.84
C ASP A 77 12.48 -7.20 1.33
N VAL A 78 11.30 -6.81 0.86
CA VAL A 78 10.87 -6.94 -0.54
C VAL A 78 11.28 -5.72 -1.35
N LEU A 79 11.06 -4.50 -0.83
CA LEU A 79 11.28 -3.27 -1.58
C LEU A 79 12.73 -3.13 -2.07
N PRO A 80 13.79 -3.38 -1.27
CA PRO A 80 15.16 -3.30 -1.76
C PRO A 80 15.45 -4.29 -2.89
N LYS A 81 14.91 -5.51 -2.81
CA LYS A 81 15.09 -6.54 -3.86
C LYS A 81 14.38 -6.15 -5.14
N LEU A 82 13.18 -5.59 -5.02
CA LEU A 82 12.41 -5.09 -6.15
C LEU A 82 13.16 -3.95 -6.85
N LEU A 83 13.61 -2.93 -6.09
CA LEU A 83 14.37 -1.79 -6.64
C LEU A 83 15.71 -2.22 -7.27
N ALA A 84 16.35 -3.27 -6.76
CA ALA A 84 17.57 -3.82 -7.36
C ALA A 84 17.32 -4.67 -8.61
N SER A 85 16.11 -5.22 -8.77
CA SER A 85 15.77 -6.12 -9.87
C SER A 85 15.23 -5.41 -11.11
N GLN A 86 14.77 -4.16 -10.97
CA GLN A 86 14.13 -3.41 -12.04
C GLN A 86 14.81 -2.05 -12.22
N PRO A 87 14.90 -1.54 -13.46
CA PRO A 87 15.32 -0.18 -13.72
C PRO A 87 14.17 0.78 -13.36
N VAL A 88 14.12 1.21 -12.10
CA VAL A 88 13.08 2.10 -11.56
C VAL A 88 13.47 3.57 -11.75
N ARG A 89 12.59 4.36 -12.36
CA ARG A 89 12.70 5.82 -12.49
C ARG A 89 12.14 6.55 -11.28
N ASP A 90 10.99 6.08 -10.77
CA ASP A 90 10.32 6.67 -9.62
C ASP A 90 9.58 5.60 -8.79
N VAL A 91 9.45 5.85 -7.49
CA VAL A 91 8.77 4.95 -6.56
C VAL A 91 7.95 5.74 -5.54
N SER A 92 6.69 5.34 -5.36
CA SER A 92 5.81 5.82 -4.29
C SER A 92 5.36 4.67 -3.41
N VAL A 93 5.28 4.92 -2.10
CA VAL A 93 4.81 3.96 -1.09
C VAL A 93 3.72 4.62 -0.24
N GLU A 94 2.51 4.07 -0.27
CA GLU A 94 1.31 4.56 0.46
C GLU A 94 0.85 3.54 1.51
#